data_AF-A0A747ZL45-F1
#
_entry.id   AF-A0A747ZL45-F1
#
_cell.length_a   1.000
_cell.length_b   1.000
_cell.length_c   1.000
_cell.angle_alpha   90.00
_cell.angle_beta   90.00
_cell.angle_gamma   90.00
#
_symmetry.space_group_name_H-M   'P 1'
#
loop_
_entity.id
_entity.type
_entity.pdbx_description
1 polymer ?
#
loop_
_entity_poly.entity_id
_entity_poly.type
_entity_poly.pdbx_seq_one_letter_code
_entity_poly.pdbx_strand_id
1 'polypeptide(L)'
;MLPVTYRLIPQSGVSTYGLNTADTPVFPDIPEHAPNPSRLRLAHDSLAINSEFRLEPECVVEYLISGAGGIDPDTEIDDDTYDECYDELSSVLQNAYTQSETFRRLMNYAYEKELHDVEQRWLLGAGEAFETTVAQEHFKLSEGRKVICLNLDDSDDSYTEHYESNEGPQLFDT
;
A
#
# COMPACT_ATOMS: atom_id res chain seq x y z
N MET A 1 7.91 -38.52 -32.62
CA MET A 1 8.78 -37.66 -31.79
C MET A 1 9.20 -36.46 -32.62
N LEU A 2 8.68 -35.28 -32.29
CA LEU A 2 9.10 -33.98 -32.81
C LEU A 2 9.14 -33.04 -31.59
N PRO A 3 10.20 -32.24 -31.40
CA PRO A 3 10.34 -31.42 -30.21
C PRO A 3 9.48 -30.16 -30.33
N VAL A 4 8.64 -29.91 -29.31
CA VAL A 4 7.93 -28.64 -29.13
C VAL A 4 8.89 -27.68 -28.44
N THR A 5 9.35 -26.67 -29.18
CA THR A 5 10.14 -25.56 -28.63
C THR A 5 9.21 -24.55 -27.97
N TYR A 6 9.25 -24.44 -26.65
CA TYR A 6 8.62 -23.36 -25.92
C TYR A 6 9.35 -22.05 -26.24
N ARG A 7 8.62 -21.05 -26.76
CA ARG A 7 9.11 -19.67 -26.83
C ARG A 7 9.12 -19.11 -25.41
N LEU A 8 10.31 -18.88 -24.87
CA LEU A 8 10.51 -18.04 -23.70
C LEU A 8 10.12 -16.61 -24.07
N ILE A 9 9.11 -16.06 -23.39
CA ILE A 9 8.80 -14.64 -23.42
C ILE A 9 9.98 -13.94 -22.72
N PRO A 10 10.67 -12.98 -23.34
CA PRO A 10 11.74 -12.26 -22.66
C PRO A 10 11.14 -11.40 -21.56
N GLN A 11 11.68 -11.52 -20.35
CA GLN A 11 11.47 -10.57 -19.27
C GLN A 11 11.85 -9.18 -19.80
N SER A 12 10.88 -8.27 -19.84
CA SER A 12 11.12 -6.87 -20.15
C SER A 12 11.95 -6.26 -19.02
N GLY A 13 13.27 -6.30 -19.17
CA GLY A 13 14.17 -5.47 -18.39
C GLY A 13 13.82 -4.01 -18.64
N VAL A 14 13.41 -3.30 -17.60
CA VAL A 14 13.13 -1.86 -17.67
C VAL A 14 14.44 -1.17 -18.04
N SER A 15 14.52 -0.67 -19.27
CA SER A 15 15.65 0.10 -19.77
C SER A 15 15.61 1.50 -19.17
N THR A 16 16.63 1.87 -18.41
CA THR A 16 16.78 3.21 -17.82
C THR A 16 17.40 4.23 -18.79
N TYR A 17 17.57 3.88 -20.07
CA TYR A 17 18.14 4.78 -21.08
C TYR A 17 17.04 5.67 -21.67
N GLY A 18 16.82 6.83 -21.04
CA GLY A 18 15.90 7.85 -21.54
C GLY A 18 15.49 8.94 -20.55
N LEU A 19 15.87 8.85 -19.26
CA LEU A 19 15.53 9.86 -18.25
C LEU A 19 16.49 11.06 -18.34
N ASN A 20 16.35 11.88 -19.37
CA ASN A 20 16.93 13.22 -19.42
C ASN A 20 15.88 14.20 -19.98
N THR A 21 15.10 14.78 -19.09
CA THR A 21 14.66 16.18 -19.17
C THR A 21 14.41 16.66 -17.75
N ALA A 22 14.83 17.90 -17.49
CA ALA A 22 14.47 18.65 -16.31
C ALA A 22 12.96 18.97 -16.38
N ASP A 23 12.13 17.96 -16.20
CA ASP A 23 10.69 18.13 -16.04
C ASP A 23 10.44 18.49 -14.60
N THR A 24 9.90 19.69 -14.40
CA THR A 24 9.33 20.11 -13.11
C THR A 24 8.41 18.99 -12.62
N PRO A 25 8.59 18.47 -11.40
CA PRO A 25 7.71 17.42 -10.89
C PRO A 25 6.26 17.90 -10.97
N VAL A 26 5.40 17.09 -11.58
CA VAL A 26 3.99 17.42 -11.86
C VAL A 26 3.17 17.50 -10.57
N PHE A 27 3.63 16.82 -9.51
CA PHE A 27 2.94 16.72 -8.23
C PHE A 27 3.77 17.30 -7.08
N PRO A 28 3.12 17.75 -5.99
CA PRO A 28 3.80 18.28 -4.82
C PRO A 28 4.82 17.30 -4.23
N ASP A 29 5.90 17.85 -3.67
CA ASP A 29 6.94 17.12 -2.96
C ASP A 29 7.38 17.92 -1.72
N ILE A 30 8.07 17.27 -0.79
CA ILE A 30 8.61 17.92 0.41
C ILE A 30 10.09 18.31 0.24
N PRO A 31 10.56 19.39 0.90
CA PRO A 31 11.95 19.84 0.79
C PRO A 31 13.00 18.75 1.07
N GLU A 32 12.70 17.84 2.00
CA GLU A 32 13.54 16.73 2.43
C GLU A 32 13.86 15.76 1.28
N HIS A 33 12.99 15.66 0.27
CA HIS A 33 13.20 14.80 -0.90
C HIS A 33 14.00 15.47 -2.02
N ALA A 34 14.09 16.80 -2.05
CA ALA A 34 14.66 17.54 -3.18
C ALA A 34 16.11 17.14 -3.55
N PRO A 35 17.02 16.84 -2.60
CA PRO A 35 18.39 16.47 -2.94
C PRO A 35 18.50 15.11 -3.67
N ASN A 36 17.60 14.17 -3.37
CA ASN A 36 17.62 12.82 -3.94
C ASN A 36 16.21 12.21 -3.95
N PRO A 37 15.34 12.64 -4.89
CA PRO A 37 13.96 12.16 -4.92
C PRO A 37 13.88 10.69 -5.34
N SER A 38 12.90 9.97 -4.77
CA SER A 38 12.67 8.56 -5.11
C SER A 38 12.24 8.40 -6.57
N ARG A 39 13.08 7.76 -7.38
CA ARG A 39 12.80 7.50 -8.81
C ARG A 39 11.60 6.59 -9.02
N LEU A 40 11.36 5.63 -8.12
CA LEU A 40 10.22 4.73 -8.20
C LEU A 40 8.91 5.48 -7.91
N ARG A 41 8.91 6.38 -6.92
CA ARG A 41 7.78 7.28 -6.67
C ARG A 41 7.47 8.13 -7.90
N LEU A 42 8.47 8.81 -8.47
CA LEU A 42 8.30 9.65 -9.66
C LEU A 42 7.81 8.86 -10.88
N ALA A 43 8.27 7.62 -11.05
CA ALA A 43 7.76 6.73 -12.10
C ALA A 43 6.29 6.37 -11.86
N HIS A 44 5.90 6.09 -10.61
CA HIS A 44 4.51 5.79 -10.26
C HIS A 44 3.59 7.01 -10.39
N ASP A 45 4.09 8.21 -10.09
CA ASP A 45 3.38 9.48 -10.28
C ASP A 45 2.95 9.67 -11.75
N SER A 46 3.71 9.15 -12.72
CA SER A 46 3.33 9.18 -14.13
C SER A 46 2.14 8.27 -14.49
N LEU A 47 1.80 7.31 -13.62
CA LEU A 47 0.68 6.39 -13.77
C LEU A 47 -0.55 6.86 -12.99
N ALA A 48 -0.36 7.25 -11.73
CA ALA A 48 -1.41 7.68 -10.82
C ALA A 48 -1.61 9.20 -10.89
N ILE A 49 -2.36 9.66 -11.90
CA ILE A 49 -2.49 11.11 -12.20
C ILE A 49 -3.79 11.75 -11.69
N ASN A 50 -4.84 10.96 -11.46
CA ASN A 50 -6.18 11.49 -11.17
C ASN A 50 -6.39 11.75 -9.68
N SER A 51 -6.41 13.02 -9.27
CA SER A 51 -6.65 13.46 -7.89
C SER A 51 -8.09 13.92 -7.62
N GLU A 52 -9.03 13.70 -8.54
CA GLU A 52 -10.43 14.09 -8.37
C GLU A 52 -11.13 13.27 -7.27
N PHE A 53 -12.16 13.85 -6.65
CA PHE A 53 -13.07 13.14 -5.76
C PHE A 53 -13.99 12.23 -6.57
N ARG A 54 -13.59 10.96 -6.73
CA ARG A 54 -14.33 9.96 -7.53
C ARG A 54 -14.91 8.83 -6.70
N LEU A 55 -14.35 8.61 -5.51
CA LEU A 55 -14.81 7.64 -4.54
C LEU A 55 -15.47 8.40 -3.40
N GLU A 56 -16.49 7.81 -2.78
CA GLU A 56 -17.09 8.34 -1.56
C GLU A 56 -16.09 8.17 -0.41
N PRO A 57 -15.64 9.25 0.26
CA PRO A 57 -14.61 9.18 1.30
C PRO A 57 -14.95 8.19 2.42
N GLU A 58 -16.23 8.12 2.81
CA GLU A 58 -16.74 7.24 3.87
C GLU A 58 -16.64 5.75 3.51
N CYS A 59 -16.52 5.41 2.22
CA CYS A 59 -16.48 4.03 1.73
C CYS A 59 -15.08 3.60 1.27
N VAL A 60 -14.04 4.44 1.43
CA VAL A 60 -12.69 4.15 0.93
C VAL A 60 -12.13 2.85 1.53
N VAL A 61 -12.39 2.60 2.81
CA VAL A 61 -11.98 1.37 3.49
C VAL A 61 -12.66 0.13 2.90
N GLU A 62 -13.95 0.21 2.54
CA GLU A 62 -14.68 -0.91 1.94
C GLU A 62 -14.12 -1.28 0.56
N TYR A 63 -13.59 -0.31 -0.18
CA TYR A 63 -12.91 -0.60 -1.44
C TYR A 63 -11.57 -1.29 -1.23
N LEU A 64 -10.87 -1.03 -0.13
CA LEU A 64 -9.57 -1.64 0.14
C LEU A 64 -9.69 -3.02 0.78
N ILE A 65 -10.59 -3.18 1.76
CA ILE A 65 -10.69 -4.35 2.64
C ILE A 65 -11.94 -5.17 2.29
N SER A 66 -11.75 -6.48 2.15
CA SER A 66 -12.83 -7.45 1.91
C SER A 66 -13.35 -8.11 3.18
N GLY A 67 -12.51 -8.20 4.21
CA GLY A 67 -12.83 -8.85 5.49
C GLY A 67 -11.58 -9.17 6.30
N ALA A 68 -11.76 -9.91 7.39
CA ALA A 68 -10.69 -10.32 8.28
C ALA A 68 -9.83 -11.45 7.69
N GLY A 69 -8.52 -11.41 7.96
CA GLY A 69 -7.62 -12.54 7.68
C GLY A 69 -6.15 -12.17 7.82
N GLY A 70 -5.41 -12.99 8.57
CA GLY A 70 -3.97 -12.83 8.79
C GLY A 70 -3.10 -13.34 7.65
N ILE A 71 -1.79 -13.09 7.71
CA ILE A 71 -0.82 -13.60 6.72
C ILE A 71 -0.84 -15.13 6.72
N ASP A 72 -0.81 -15.77 7.88
CA ASP A 72 -1.01 -17.22 7.99
C ASP A 72 -2.52 -17.53 7.84
N PRO A 73 -2.96 -18.36 6.88
CA PRO A 73 -4.37 -18.69 6.70
C PRO A 73 -5.01 -19.41 7.87
N ASP A 74 -4.20 -20.06 8.71
CA ASP A 74 -4.67 -20.76 9.90
C ASP A 74 -4.84 -19.81 11.11
N THR A 75 -4.38 -18.56 11.01
CA THR A 75 -4.59 -17.54 12.06
C THR A 75 -6.02 -17.01 11.99
N GLU A 76 -6.78 -17.24 13.06
CA GLU A 76 -8.07 -16.60 13.27
C GLU A 76 -7.88 -15.18 13.81
N ILE A 77 -8.55 -14.22 13.18
CA ILE A 77 -8.59 -12.82 13.65
C ILE A 77 -9.81 -12.68 14.56
N ASP A 78 -9.59 -12.10 15.74
CA ASP A 78 -10.66 -11.80 16.70
C ASP A 78 -11.57 -10.68 16.17
N ASP A 79 -12.89 -10.88 16.25
CA ASP A 79 -13.89 -9.96 15.68
C ASP A 79 -13.82 -8.56 16.33
N ASP A 80 -13.64 -8.49 17.66
CA ASP A 80 -13.54 -7.21 18.37
C ASP A 80 -12.27 -6.45 17.93
N THR A 81 -11.14 -7.16 17.83
CA THR A 81 -9.86 -6.61 17.34
C THR A 81 -9.96 -6.14 15.88
N TYR A 82 -10.66 -6.91 15.04
CA TYR A 82 -10.93 -6.54 13.65
C TYR A 82 -11.75 -5.26 13.56
N ASP A 83 -12.86 -5.16 14.29
CA ASP A 83 -13.75 -4.00 14.25
C ASP A 83 -13.01 -2.73 14.72
N GLU A 84 -12.22 -2.81 15.79
CA GLU A 84 -11.41 -1.67 16.27
C GLU A 84 -10.39 -1.20 15.22
N CYS A 85 -9.62 -2.14 14.63
CA CYS A 85 -8.63 -1.79 13.60
C CYS A 85 -9.30 -1.27 12.32
N TYR A 86 -10.45 -1.84 11.94
CA TYR A 86 -11.19 -1.43 10.76
C TYR A 86 -11.75 -0.01 10.90
N ASP A 87 -12.30 0.33 12.07
CA ASP A 87 -12.85 1.65 12.35
C ASP A 87 -11.75 2.73 12.34
N GLU A 88 -10.60 2.47 12.96
CA GLU A 88 -9.47 3.40 12.93
C GLU A 88 -8.93 3.57 11.51
N LEU A 89 -8.72 2.47 10.78
CA LEU A 89 -8.30 2.52 9.38
C LEU A 89 -9.31 3.30 8.51
N SER A 90 -10.60 3.12 8.74
CA SER A 90 -11.66 3.87 8.05
C SER A 90 -11.50 5.38 8.24
N SER A 91 -11.32 5.81 9.49
CA SER A 91 -11.07 7.21 9.85
C SER A 91 -9.83 7.77 9.15
N VAL A 92 -8.71 7.04 9.22
CA VAL A 92 -7.43 7.45 8.60
C VAL A 92 -7.58 7.57 7.08
N LEU A 93 -8.18 6.58 6.41
CA LEU A 93 -8.35 6.59 4.95
C LEU A 93 -9.32 7.68 4.49
N GLN A 94 -10.43 7.89 5.21
CA GLN A 94 -11.38 8.98 4.91
C GLN A 94 -10.70 10.35 5.01
N ASN A 95 -9.93 10.56 6.09
CA ASN A 95 -9.18 11.80 6.30
C ASN A 95 -8.12 12.00 5.21
N ALA A 96 -7.34 10.96 4.89
CA ALA A 96 -6.31 11.01 3.86
C ALA A 96 -6.92 11.31 2.48
N TYR A 97 -8.02 10.64 2.10
CA TYR A 97 -8.70 10.88 0.83
C TYR A 97 -9.28 12.30 0.75
N THR A 98 -9.84 12.81 1.85
CA THR A 98 -10.39 14.16 1.88
C THR A 98 -9.31 15.24 1.77
N GLN A 99 -8.18 15.06 2.44
CA GLN A 99 -7.20 16.13 2.65
C GLN A 99 -6.00 16.07 1.71
N SER A 100 -5.61 14.89 1.21
CA SER A 100 -4.38 14.71 0.44
C SER A 100 -4.65 14.37 -1.02
N GLU A 101 -4.32 15.30 -1.92
CA GLU A 101 -4.42 15.05 -3.37
C GLU A 101 -3.51 13.90 -3.81
N THR A 102 -2.33 13.80 -3.22
CA THR A 102 -1.38 12.70 -3.50
C THR A 102 -1.95 11.36 -3.10
N PHE A 103 -2.62 11.27 -1.93
CA PHE A 103 -3.29 10.03 -1.53
C PHE A 103 -4.44 9.68 -2.48
N ARG A 104 -5.29 10.67 -2.84
CA ARG A 104 -6.39 10.43 -3.80
C ARG A 104 -5.90 9.86 -5.13
N ARG A 105 -4.77 10.34 -5.65
CA ARG A 105 -4.17 9.77 -6.88
C ARG A 105 -3.88 8.29 -6.76
N LEU A 106 -3.26 7.88 -5.66
CA LEU A 106 -2.91 6.49 -5.41
C LEU A 106 -4.17 5.63 -5.25
N MET A 107 -5.12 6.08 -4.44
CA MET A 107 -6.37 5.33 -4.18
C MET A 107 -7.23 5.21 -5.45
N ASN A 108 -7.39 6.29 -6.22
CA ASN A 108 -8.12 6.27 -7.48
C ASN A 108 -7.47 5.31 -8.49
N TYR A 109 -6.14 5.35 -8.60
CA TYR A 109 -5.41 4.44 -9.47
C TYR A 109 -5.56 2.98 -9.04
N ALA A 110 -5.41 2.68 -7.75
CA ALA A 110 -5.57 1.34 -7.19
C ALA A 110 -6.99 0.80 -7.43
N TYR A 111 -8.01 1.65 -7.26
CA TYR A 111 -9.40 1.30 -7.54
C TYR A 111 -9.62 0.93 -9.00
N GLU A 112 -9.16 1.74 -9.94
CA GLU A 112 -9.30 1.46 -11.37
C GLU A 112 -8.56 0.19 -11.82
N LYS A 113 -7.45 -0.16 -11.16
CA LYS A 113 -6.65 -1.33 -11.53
C LYS A 113 -7.15 -2.62 -10.90
N GLU A 114 -7.50 -2.58 -9.62
CA GLU A 114 -7.73 -3.79 -8.84
C GLU A 114 -8.97 -3.66 -7.94
N LEU A 115 -9.06 -2.62 -7.12
CA LEU A 115 -9.98 -2.62 -5.97
C LEU A 115 -11.48 -2.50 -6.32
N HIS A 116 -11.81 -2.16 -7.57
CA HIS A 116 -13.19 -2.25 -8.07
C HIS A 116 -13.70 -3.69 -8.13
N ASP A 117 -12.81 -4.68 -8.24
CA ASP A 117 -13.12 -6.11 -8.13
C ASP A 117 -12.97 -6.54 -6.67
N VAL A 118 -14.05 -7.05 -6.08
CA VAL A 118 -14.09 -7.47 -4.67
C VAL A 118 -13.08 -8.57 -4.38
N GLU A 119 -12.84 -9.47 -5.33
CA GLU A 119 -11.89 -10.59 -5.19
C GLU A 119 -10.41 -10.13 -5.24
N GLN A 120 -10.16 -8.87 -5.61
CA GLN A 120 -8.82 -8.29 -5.67
C GLN A 120 -8.50 -7.40 -4.47
N ARG A 121 -9.47 -7.21 -3.56
CA ARG A 121 -9.30 -6.47 -2.31
C ARG A 121 -8.42 -7.24 -1.32
N TRP A 122 -8.00 -6.53 -0.28
CA TRP A 122 -7.12 -7.06 0.74
C TRP A 122 -7.92 -7.64 1.90
N LEU A 123 -7.33 -8.60 2.61
CA LEU A 123 -7.77 -9.01 3.95
C LEU A 123 -7.06 -8.14 4.98
N LEU A 124 -7.74 -7.86 6.09
CA LEU A 124 -7.17 -7.14 7.23
C LEU A 124 -6.74 -8.14 8.31
N GLY A 125 -5.43 -8.26 8.51
CA GLY A 125 -4.82 -9.01 9.60
C GLY A 125 -4.74 -8.13 10.84
N ALA A 126 -5.89 -7.90 11.48
CA ALA A 126 -5.99 -7.03 12.66
C ALA A 126 -5.29 -7.65 13.87
N GLY A 127 -4.51 -6.84 14.60
CA GLY A 127 -3.72 -7.26 15.75
C GLY A 127 -2.41 -7.98 15.40
N GLU A 128 -2.14 -8.21 14.11
CA GLU A 128 -0.84 -8.71 13.66
C GLU A 128 0.17 -7.55 13.50
N ALA A 129 1.47 -7.88 13.50
CA ALA A 129 2.53 -6.90 13.28
C ALA A 129 2.37 -6.20 11.90
N PHE A 130 2.75 -4.92 11.82
CA PHE A 130 2.62 -4.12 10.60
C PHE A 130 3.35 -4.78 9.42
N GLU A 131 2.58 -5.28 8.45
CA GLU A 131 3.12 -5.97 7.27
C GLU A 131 2.12 -5.93 6.10
N THR A 132 2.63 -5.98 4.87
CA THR A 132 1.78 -6.09 3.67
C THR A 132 2.36 -7.10 2.67
N THR A 133 1.50 -7.92 2.09
CA THR A 133 1.91 -8.94 1.12
C THR A 133 2.14 -8.34 -0.28
N VAL A 134 3.29 -7.69 -0.50
CA VAL A 134 3.67 -7.12 -1.81
C VAL A 134 4.76 -7.94 -2.50
N ALA A 135 5.67 -8.54 -1.73
CA ALA A 135 6.78 -9.32 -2.24
C ALA A 135 6.38 -10.76 -2.58
N GLN A 136 7.07 -11.38 -3.54
CA GLN A 136 6.81 -12.78 -3.95
C GLN A 136 6.98 -13.78 -2.80
N GLU A 137 7.84 -13.48 -1.82
CA GLU A 137 8.02 -14.29 -0.63
C GLU A 137 6.81 -14.25 0.32
N HIS A 138 6.16 -13.08 0.46
CA HIS A 138 4.96 -12.94 1.28
C HIS A 138 3.80 -13.76 0.69
N PHE A 139 3.66 -13.78 -0.64
CA PHE A 139 2.63 -14.60 -1.31
C PHE A 139 2.80 -16.11 -1.09
N LYS A 140 3.99 -16.61 -0.73
CA LYS A 140 4.14 -18.03 -0.38
C LYS A 140 3.61 -18.32 1.02
N LEU A 141 3.81 -17.39 1.95
CA LEU A 141 3.33 -17.49 3.33
C LEU A 141 1.82 -17.32 3.39
N SER A 142 1.26 -16.40 2.60
CA SER A 142 -0.16 -16.12 2.57
C SER A 142 -0.99 -17.02 1.65
N GLU A 143 -0.39 -18.07 1.07
CA GLU A 143 -1.01 -18.91 0.04
C GLU A 143 -1.57 -18.11 -1.16
N GLY A 144 -0.94 -16.99 -1.49
CA GLY A 144 -1.33 -16.11 -2.58
C GLY A 144 -2.37 -15.05 -2.20
N ARG A 145 -2.81 -14.99 -0.93
CA ARG A 145 -3.76 -13.99 -0.45
C ARG A 145 -3.09 -12.63 -0.29
N LYS A 146 -3.86 -11.57 -0.56
CA LYS A 146 -3.47 -10.18 -0.32
C LYS A 146 -3.87 -9.79 1.11
N VAL A 147 -2.90 -9.54 1.98
CA VAL A 147 -3.13 -9.20 3.39
C VAL A 147 -2.40 -7.91 3.77
N ILE A 148 -3.12 -7.03 4.47
CA ILE A 148 -2.58 -5.85 5.16
C ILE A 148 -2.76 -6.09 6.65
N CYS A 149 -1.65 -6.18 7.38
CA CYS A 149 -1.64 -6.38 8.84
C CYS A 149 -1.44 -5.03 9.52
N LEU A 150 -2.30 -4.73 10.48
CA LEU A 150 -2.31 -3.50 11.28
C LEU A 150 -2.65 -3.88 12.73
N ASN A 151 -2.14 -3.11 13.68
CA ASN A 151 -2.51 -3.23 15.09
C ASN A 151 -2.63 -1.83 15.70
N LEU A 152 -3.32 -1.76 16.84
CA LEU A 152 -3.48 -0.56 17.66
C LEU A 152 -2.66 -0.65 18.96
N ASP A 153 -1.68 -1.56 18.98
CA ASP A 153 -0.87 -1.85 20.16
C ASP A 153 0.16 -0.73 20.38
N ASP A 154 -0.28 0.37 21.00
CA ASP A 154 0.62 1.43 21.45
C ASP A 154 1.36 1.08 22.77
N SER A 155 1.08 -0.08 23.39
CA SER A 155 1.31 -0.22 24.85
C SER A 155 1.67 -1.57 25.46
N ASP A 156 2.39 -2.47 24.77
CA ASP A 156 2.97 -3.66 25.41
C ASP A 156 4.50 -3.69 25.37
N ASP A 157 5.12 -2.89 26.26
CA ASP A 157 6.43 -3.01 26.94
C ASP A 157 7.68 -3.58 26.21
N SER A 158 7.68 -3.82 24.91
CA SER A 158 8.86 -4.30 24.17
C SER A 158 8.99 -3.64 22.81
N TYR A 159 9.84 -2.61 22.81
CA TYR A 159 10.37 -1.87 21.65
C TYR A 159 9.38 -0.90 21.01
N THR A 160 9.40 0.34 21.50
CA THR A 160 8.90 1.48 20.72
C THR A 160 9.74 1.63 19.45
N GLU A 161 9.11 1.44 18.30
CA GLU A 161 9.75 1.65 17.01
C GLU A 161 9.95 3.14 16.76
N HIS A 162 11.09 3.49 16.17
CA HIS A 162 11.43 4.88 15.85
C HIS A 162 11.84 5.03 14.39
N TYR A 163 11.52 6.17 13.80
CA TYR A 163 12.05 6.59 12.51
C TYR A 163 13.05 7.74 12.65
N GLU A 164 13.96 7.83 11.70
CA GLU A 164 14.92 8.94 11.64
C GLU A 164 14.27 10.21 11.05
N SER A 165 14.46 11.34 11.73
CA SER A 165 14.04 12.65 11.24
C SER A 165 15.17 13.68 11.39
N ASN A 166 15.00 14.86 10.78
CA ASN A 166 15.93 15.98 10.97
C ASN A 166 15.99 16.48 12.43
N GLU A 167 14.97 16.18 13.23
CA GLU A 167 14.88 16.55 14.65
C GLU A 167 15.39 15.44 15.60
N GLY A 168 15.86 14.32 15.03
CA GLY A 168 16.27 13.12 15.77
C GLY A 168 15.26 11.98 15.64
N PRO A 169 15.46 10.87 16.38
CA PRO A 169 14.53 9.74 16.37
C PRO A 169 13.14 10.15 16.86
N GLN A 170 12.10 9.80 16.10
CA GLN A 170 10.69 10.04 16.43
C GLN A 170 9.96 8.71 16.58
N LEU A 171 8.94 8.67 17.43
CA LEU A 171 8.06 7.51 17.57
C LEU A 171 7.10 7.41 16.38
N PHE A 172 6.81 6.20 15.93
CA PHE A 172 5.68 5.98 15.02
C PHE A 172 4.35 6.24 15.74
N ASP A 173 3.42 6.85 15.01
CA ASP A 173 2.03 7.06 15.37
C ASP A 173 1.12 6.23 14.45
N THR A 174 -0.10 5.96 14.93
CA THR A 174 -1.19 5.36 14.16
C THR A 174 -1.91 6.41 13.31
#